data_AF-F9PFH6-F1
#
_entry.id   AF-F9PFH6-F1
#
_cell.length_a   1.000
_cell.length_b   1.000
_cell.length_c   1.000
_cell.angle_alpha   90.00
_cell.angle_beta   90.00
_cell.angle_gamma   90.00
#
_symmetry.space_group_name_H-M   'P 1'
#
loop_
_entity.id
_entity.type
_entity.pdbx_description
1 polymer ?
#
loop_
_entity_poly.entity_id
_entity_poly.type
_entity_poly.pdbx_seq_one_letter_code
_entity_poly.pdbx_strand_id
1 'polypeptide(L)'
;MLLNEIFELWNKVNINLIQLYLEDVYNNCENLFLEFNINSKVTDGNKKIIFKEVTRLSLGQKVVAMLDFILAYSEFTNDNRPLLIDQPEDNLDSRYIYNNLVQILRDVKNKRQIIIATHNATIVTNAMSDLVILMESDGEHGWVEQSGYPSDDKIKNTL
;
A
#
# COMPACT_ATOMS: atom_id res chain seq x y z
N MET A 1 16.64 6.05 -51.60
CA MET A 1 16.05 7.40 -51.51
C MET A 1 15.97 7.85 -50.04
N LEU A 2 15.21 7.15 -49.20
CA LEU A 2 15.10 7.39 -47.75
C LEU A 2 16.44 7.44 -46.99
N LEU A 3 17.38 6.55 -47.29
CA LEU A 3 18.69 6.52 -46.61
C LEU A 3 19.53 7.77 -46.89
N ASN A 4 19.42 8.34 -48.09
CA ASN A 4 20.14 9.57 -48.46
C ASN A 4 19.51 10.80 -47.80
N GLU A 5 18.19 10.83 -47.67
CA GLU A 5 17.47 11.89 -46.95
C GLU A 5 17.81 11.88 -45.46
N ILE A 6 17.88 10.69 -44.85
CA ILE A 6 18.33 10.53 -43.45
C ILE A 6 19.78 10.99 -43.28
N PHE A 7 20.67 10.68 -44.24
CA PHE A 7 22.08 11.09 -44.19
C PHE A 7 22.25 12.61 -44.35
N GLU A 8 21.48 13.23 -45.25
CA GLU A 8 21.42 14.69 -45.41
C GLU A 8 20.91 15.39 -44.15
N LEU A 9 19.89 14.82 -43.49
CA LEU A 9 19.40 15.33 -42.21
C LEU A 9 20.46 15.19 -41.11
N TRP A 10 21.13 14.04 -41.01
CA TRP A 10 22.19 13.80 -40.04
C TRP A 10 23.38 14.76 -40.19
N ASN A 11 23.80 15.08 -41.41
CA ASN A 11 24.88 16.04 -41.63
C ASN A 11 24.50 17.49 -41.28
N LYS A 12 23.20 17.80 -41.18
CA LYS A 12 22.70 19.10 -40.74
C LYS A 12 22.51 19.18 -39.22
N VAL A 13 22.64 18.05 -38.52
CA VAL A 13 22.57 18.00 -37.07
C VAL A 13 23.81 18.63 -36.47
N ASN A 14 23.61 19.63 -35.61
CA ASN A 14 24.69 20.23 -34.84
C ASN A 14 25.01 19.32 -33.64
N ILE A 15 26.12 18.59 -33.74
CA ILE A 15 26.60 17.65 -32.69
C ILE A 15 26.77 18.36 -31.34
N ASN A 16 27.24 19.62 -31.32
CA ASN A 16 27.39 20.38 -30.08
C ASN A 16 26.03 20.68 -29.44
N LEU A 17 24.99 20.91 -30.25
CA LEU A 17 23.64 21.16 -29.75
C LEU A 17 23.02 19.88 -29.15
N ILE A 18 23.30 18.72 -29.75
CA ILE A 18 22.93 17.42 -29.18
C ILE A 18 23.68 17.17 -27.87
N GLN A 19 24.98 17.45 -27.83
CA GLN A 19 25.76 17.29 -26.60
C GLN A 19 25.22 18.18 -25.48
N LEU A 20 24.95 19.46 -25.77
CA LEU A 20 24.33 20.39 -24.82
C LEU A 20 22.96 19.91 -24.36
N TYR A 21 22.12 19.39 -25.26
CA TYR A 21 20.82 18.83 -24.90
C TYR A 21 20.96 17.59 -24.02
N LEU A 22 21.88 16.68 -24.31
CA LEU A 22 22.11 15.48 -23.50
C LEU A 22 22.73 15.80 -22.14
N GLU A 23 23.64 16.77 -22.07
CA GLU A 23 24.18 17.28 -20.81
C GLU A 23 23.09 17.96 -19.99
N ASP A 24 22.22 18.75 -20.62
CA ASP A 24 21.07 19.36 -19.96
C ASP A 24 20.10 18.31 -19.44
N VAL A 25 19.74 17.31 -20.26
CA VAL A 25 18.88 16.19 -19.84
C VAL A 25 19.51 15.37 -18.73
N TYR A 26 20.81 15.08 -18.79
CA TYR A 26 21.50 14.30 -17.75
C TYR A 26 21.60 15.08 -16.44
N ASN A 27 21.91 16.37 -16.50
CA ASN A 27 22.03 17.25 -15.32
C ASN A 27 20.66 17.61 -14.73
N ASN A 28 19.63 17.73 -15.56
CA ASN A 28 18.26 18.04 -15.18
C ASN A 28 17.35 16.80 -15.18
N CYS A 29 17.92 15.59 -15.13
CA CYS A 29 17.15 14.36 -14.96
C CYS A 29 16.23 14.53 -13.75
N GLU A 30 14.93 14.68 -14.00
CA GLU A 30 13.93 14.88 -12.96
C GLU A 30 13.87 13.63 -12.09
N ASN A 31 14.38 13.74 -10.86
CA ASN A 31 14.24 12.68 -9.88
C ASN A 31 12.86 12.82 -9.23
N LEU A 32 11.91 11.97 -9.66
CA LEU A 32 10.59 11.92 -9.06
C LEU A 32 10.62 11.01 -7.82
N PHE A 33 10.29 11.58 -6.67
CA PHE A 33 10.16 10.83 -5.41
C PHE A 33 8.72 10.85 -4.90
N LEU A 34 8.27 9.71 -4.38
CA LEU A 34 7.03 9.62 -3.61
C LEU A 34 7.33 9.84 -2.14
N GLU A 35 6.77 10.89 -1.57
CA GLU A 35 6.87 11.22 -0.16
C GLU A 35 5.54 11.03 0.56
N PHE A 36 5.59 10.52 1.79
CA PHE A 36 4.41 10.32 2.62
C PHE A 36 4.57 11.05 3.95
N ASN A 37 3.46 11.60 4.44
CA ASN A 37 3.42 12.19 5.77
C ASN A 37 3.45 11.09 6.83
N ILE A 38 4.59 10.93 7.52
CA ILE A 38 4.77 9.86 8.51
C ILE A 38 3.99 10.07 9.82
N ASN A 39 3.44 11.28 10.02
CA ASN A 39 2.64 11.63 11.18
C ASN A 39 1.14 11.72 10.86
N SER A 40 0.68 11.28 9.68
CA SER A 40 -0.72 11.39 9.24
C SER A 40 -1.73 10.74 10.20
N LYS A 41 -1.31 9.71 10.94
CA LYS A 41 -2.15 8.93 11.87
C LYS A 41 -1.75 9.07 13.34
N VAL A 42 -0.87 10.02 13.69
CA VAL A 42 -0.47 10.22 15.09
C VAL A 42 -1.48 11.12 15.77
N THR A 43 -2.15 10.61 16.80
CA THR A 43 -3.23 11.26 17.56
C THR A 43 -2.78 12.41 18.48
N ASP A 44 -1.48 12.72 18.53
CA ASP A 44 -0.92 13.80 19.33
C ASP A 44 -0.89 15.10 18.51
N GLY A 45 -1.85 15.99 18.78
CA GLY A 45 -2.18 17.18 17.97
C GLY A 45 -1.07 18.24 17.80
N ASN A 46 0.08 18.06 18.44
CA ASN A 46 1.23 18.98 18.35
C ASN A 46 2.37 18.47 17.46
N LYS A 47 2.25 17.31 16.80
CA LYS A 47 3.33 16.82 15.93
C LYS A 47 3.33 17.49 14.56
N LYS A 48 4.49 18.06 14.21
CA LYS A 48 4.76 18.67 12.90
C LYS A 48 4.52 17.66 11.77
N ILE A 49 3.94 18.11 10.68
CA ILE A 49 3.85 17.34 9.42
C ILE A 49 5.28 17.06 8.94
N ILE A 50 5.60 15.78 8.72
CA ILE A 50 6.91 15.35 8.24
C ILE A 50 6.69 14.47 7.02
N PHE A 51 7.12 14.94 5.87
CA PHE A 51 7.19 14.14 4.67
C PHE A 51 8.52 13.39 4.62
N LYS A 52 8.44 12.13 4.19
CA LYS A 52 9.62 11.29 4.01
C LYS A 52 9.43 10.45 2.75
N GLU A 53 10.47 10.36 1.94
CA GLU A 53 10.52 9.46 0.79
C GLU A 53 10.17 8.02 1.20
N VAL A 54 9.37 7.34 0.37
CA VAL A 54 8.94 5.96 0.58
C VAL A 54 10.10 5.00 0.86
N THR A 55 11.25 5.23 0.21
CA THR A 55 12.48 4.45 0.35
C THR A 55 13.07 4.53 1.77
N ARG A 56 12.85 5.65 2.47
CA ARG A 56 13.40 5.93 3.80
C ARG A 56 12.41 5.62 4.93
N LEU A 57 11.17 5.23 4.62
CA LEU A 57 10.16 4.86 5.62
C LEU A 57 10.56 3.57 6.35
N SER A 58 10.21 3.47 7.65
CA SER A 58 10.22 2.17 8.33
C SER A 58 9.18 1.24 7.71
N LEU A 59 9.29 -0.06 7.95
CA LEU A 59 8.39 -1.03 7.33
C LEU A 59 6.92 -0.79 7.67
N GLY A 60 6.62 -0.50 8.95
CA GLY A 60 5.27 -0.08 9.33
C GLY A 60 4.81 1.19 8.62
N GLN A 61 5.66 2.21 8.57
CA GLN A 61 5.32 3.45 7.86
C GLN A 61 5.04 3.20 6.37
N LYS A 62 5.75 2.25 5.73
CA LYS A 62 5.47 1.86 4.34
C LYS A 62 4.08 1.24 4.20
N VAL A 63 3.68 0.34 5.10
CA VAL A 63 2.35 -0.29 5.05
C VAL A 63 1.24 0.76 5.13
N VAL A 64 1.33 1.70 6.09
CA VAL A 64 0.35 2.77 6.21
C VAL A 64 0.34 3.70 4.99
N ALA A 65 1.53 4.10 4.53
CA ALA A 65 1.66 4.93 3.33
C ALA A 65 1.03 4.28 2.10
N MET A 66 1.27 2.98 1.88
CA MET A 66 0.71 2.25 0.75
C MET A 66 -0.80 2.07 0.86
N LEU A 67 -1.32 1.75 2.05
CA LEU A 67 -2.76 1.68 2.27
C LEU A 67 -3.41 3.04 2.03
N ASP A 68 -2.93 4.12 2.67
CA ASP A 68 -3.45 5.48 2.46
C ASP A 68 -3.42 5.87 0.97
N PHE A 69 -2.34 5.53 0.24
CA PHE A 69 -2.23 5.76 -1.20
C PHE A 69 -3.29 5.00 -2.02
N ILE A 70 -3.43 3.69 -1.79
CA ILE A 70 -4.41 2.84 -2.49
C ILE A 70 -5.83 3.37 -2.27
N LEU A 71 -6.12 3.80 -1.05
CA LEU A 71 -7.44 4.33 -0.68
C LEU A 71 -7.71 5.67 -1.34
N ALA A 72 -6.76 6.60 -1.27
CA ALA A 72 -6.86 7.90 -1.93
C ALA A 72 -7.02 7.73 -3.45
N TYR A 73 -6.26 6.82 -4.05
CA TYR A 73 -6.38 6.49 -5.47
C TYR A 73 -7.75 5.88 -5.80
N SER A 74 -8.26 5.01 -4.93
CA SER A 74 -9.59 4.40 -5.11
C SER A 74 -10.72 5.43 -5.04
N GLU A 75 -10.61 6.42 -4.15
CA GLU A 75 -11.56 7.53 -4.06
C GLU A 75 -11.46 8.43 -5.30
N PHE A 76 -10.23 8.75 -5.74
CA PHE A 76 -10.00 9.55 -6.94
C PHE A 76 -10.56 8.90 -8.21
N THR A 77 -10.45 7.58 -8.32
CA THR A 77 -10.90 6.81 -9.49
C THR A 77 -12.33 6.26 -9.37
N ASN A 78 -13.00 6.46 -8.23
CA ASN A 78 -14.25 5.79 -7.86
C ASN A 78 -14.17 4.24 -7.98
N ASP A 79 -13.03 3.67 -7.64
CA ASP A 79 -12.77 2.23 -7.68
C ASP A 79 -13.17 1.54 -6.37
N ASN A 80 -14.31 0.86 -6.37
CA ASN A 80 -14.85 0.15 -5.21
C ASN A 80 -14.62 -1.36 -5.24
N ARG A 81 -13.67 -1.86 -6.05
CA ARG A 81 -13.38 -3.30 -6.12
C ARG A 81 -12.98 -3.86 -4.74
N PRO A 82 -13.18 -5.16 -4.46
CA PRO A 82 -12.71 -5.73 -3.21
C PRO A 82 -11.20 -5.60 -3.05
N LEU A 83 -10.75 -5.31 -1.82
CA LEU A 83 -9.33 -5.29 -1.48
C LEU A 83 -8.97 -6.59 -0.76
N LEU A 84 -8.12 -7.41 -1.38
CA LEU A 84 -7.58 -8.63 -0.78
C LEU A 84 -6.18 -8.35 -0.23
N ILE A 85 -5.97 -8.65 1.05
CA ILE A 85 -4.67 -8.44 1.72
C ILE A 85 -4.27 -9.73 2.42
N ASP A 86 -3.09 -10.23 2.07
CA ASP A 86 -2.48 -11.37 2.74
C ASP A 86 -1.45 -10.87 3.76
N GLN A 87 -1.52 -11.39 4.98
CA GLN A 87 -0.65 -11.08 6.12
C GLN A 87 -0.29 -9.59 6.23
N PRO A 88 -1.27 -8.66 6.38
CA PRO A 88 -0.98 -7.24 6.54
C PRO A 88 -0.13 -6.91 7.79
N GLU A 89 -0.06 -7.83 8.75
CA GLU A 89 0.74 -7.75 9.98
C GLU A 89 2.22 -8.08 9.81
N ASP A 90 2.62 -8.70 8.70
CA ASP A 90 3.94 -9.28 8.59
C ASP A 90 5.03 -8.22 8.73
N ASN A 91 6.02 -8.51 9.58
CA ASN A 91 7.12 -7.63 9.92
C ASN A 91 6.73 -6.29 10.62
N LEU A 92 5.50 -6.20 11.15
CA LEU A 92 5.05 -5.10 11.99
C LEU A 92 5.13 -5.48 13.46
N ASP A 93 5.49 -4.52 14.32
CA ASP A 93 5.38 -4.73 15.77
C ASP A 93 3.91 -4.65 16.22
N SER A 94 3.57 -5.33 17.32
CA SER A 94 2.21 -5.41 17.84
C SER A 94 1.60 -4.04 18.16
N ARG A 95 2.42 -3.06 18.55
CA ARG A 95 1.96 -1.70 18.86
C ARG A 95 1.56 -0.97 17.59
N TYR A 96 2.28 -1.18 16.49
CA TYR A 96 1.95 -0.62 15.19
C TYR A 96 0.69 -1.22 14.60
N ILE A 97 0.54 -2.54 14.70
CA ILE A 97 -0.66 -3.27 14.25
C ILE A 97 -1.91 -2.67 14.92
N TYR A 98 -1.87 -2.51 16.24
CA TYR A 98 -3.01 -2.03 17.01
C TYR A 98 -3.32 -0.54 16.76
N ASN A 99 -2.31 0.33 16.79
CA ASN A 99 -2.55 1.78 16.71
C ASN A 99 -2.85 2.28 15.30
N ASN A 100 -2.32 1.61 14.27
CA ASN A 100 -2.36 2.12 12.90
C ASN A 100 -3.16 1.22 11.98
N LEU A 101 -2.73 -0.03 11.80
CA LEU A 101 -3.33 -0.95 10.82
C LEU A 101 -4.80 -1.22 11.14
N VAL A 102 -5.12 -1.57 12.39
CA VAL A 102 -6.49 -1.79 12.85
C VAL A 102 -7.38 -0.58 12.57
N GLN A 103 -6.89 0.63 12.88
CA GLN A 103 -7.68 1.84 12.67
C GLN A 103 -7.96 2.08 11.19
N ILE A 104 -6.96 1.89 10.32
CA ILE A 104 -7.12 2.02 8.87
C ILE A 104 -8.15 1.03 8.35
N LEU A 105 -8.05 -0.24 8.75
CA LEU A 105 -8.99 -1.28 8.31
C LEU A 105 -10.44 -0.94 8.71
N ARG A 106 -10.66 -0.41 9.92
CA ARG A 106 -11.97 0.06 10.38
C ARG A 106 -12.52 1.22 9.56
N ASP A 107 -11.67 2.15 9.16
CA ASP A 107 -12.09 3.30 8.35
C ASP A 107 -12.45 2.86 6.92
N VAL A 108 -11.66 1.93 6.36
CA VAL A 108 -11.79 1.47 4.97
C VAL A 108 -12.97 0.55 4.75
N LYS A 109 -13.27 -0.34 5.71
CA LYS A 109 -14.33 -1.35 5.54
C LYS A 109 -15.72 -0.75 5.29
N ASN A 110 -15.93 0.52 5.69
CA ASN A 110 -17.18 1.24 5.45
C ASN A 110 -17.29 1.80 4.03
N LYS A 111 -16.16 1.91 3.30
CA LYS A 111 -16.10 2.46 1.94
C LYS A 111 -16.00 1.38 0.87
N ARG A 112 -15.36 0.25 1.19
CA ARG A 112 -15.18 -0.89 0.27
C ARG A 112 -15.09 -2.21 1.01
N GLN A 113 -15.38 -3.31 0.30
CA GLN A 113 -15.16 -4.66 0.82
C GLN A 113 -13.65 -4.93 0.98
N ILE A 114 -13.27 -5.46 2.14
CA ILE A 114 -11.90 -5.92 2.43
C ILE A 114 -11.97 -7.39 2.81
N ILE A 115 -11.05 -8.19 2.28
CA ILE A 115 -10.83 -9.58 2.64
C ILE A 115 -9.40 -9.69 3.12
N ILE A 116 -9.21 -10.20 4.34
CA ILE A 116 -7.89 -10.28 4.98
C ILE A 116 -7.61 -11.73 5.34
N ALA A 117 -6.47 -12.25 4.89
CA ALA A 117 -5.88 -13.46 5.43
C ALA A 117 -4.87 -13.05 6.50
N THR A 118 -5.06 -13.50 7.74
CA THR A 118 -4.22 -13.13 8.87
C THR A 118 -4.19 -14.26 9.89
N HIS A 119 -3.06 -14.38 10.58
CA HIS A 119 -2.92 -15.25 11.75
C HIS A 119 -3.00 -14.46 13.07
N ASN A 120 -3.24 -13.15 12.99
CA ASN A 120 -3.22 -12.26 14.13
C ASN A 120 -4.65 -11.98 14.64
N ALA A 121 -5.02 -12.64 15.74
CA ALA A 121 -6.31 -12.46 16.40
C ALA A 121 -6.62 -10.99 16.79
N THR A 122 -5.58 -10.16 17.02
CA THR A 122 -5.75 -8.72 17.29
C THR A 122 -6.39 -8.00 16.11
N ILE A 123 -6.03 -8.36 14.88
CA ILE A 123 -6.63 -7.79 13.66
C ILE A 123 -8.08 -8.26 13.57
N VAL A 124 -8.32 -9.56 13.69
CA VAL A 124 -9.66 -10.15 13.55
C VAL A 124 -10.66 -9.50 14.51
N THR A 125 -10.27 -9.34 15.77
CA THR A 125 -11.13 -8.81 16.84
C THR A 125 -11.23 -7.28 16.81
N ASN A 126 -10.11 -6.57 16.70
CA ASN A 126 -10.10 -5.11 16.87
C ASN A 126 -10.39 -4.34 15.57
N ALA A 127 -10.19 -4.94 14.39
CA ALA A 127 -10.61 -4.33 13.13
C ALA A 127 -12.14 -4.34 12.94
N MET A 128 -12.89 -4.89 13.91
CA MET A 128 -14.34 -5.06 13.86
C MET A 128 -14.76 -5.84 12.62
N SER A 129 -14.16 -7.01 12.39
CA SER A 129 -14.49 -7.86 11.23
C SER A 129 -15.99 -8.17 11.18
N ASP A 130 -16.61 -8.13 10.00
CA ASP A 130 -18.03 -8.50 9.88
C ASP A 130 -18.23 -10.01 9.76
N LEU A 131 -17.24 -10.71 9.21
CA LEU A 131 -17.25 -12.15 9.01
C LEU A 131 -15.86 -12.68 9.32
N VAL A 132 -15.82 -13.74 10.11
CA VAL A 132 -14.61 -14.52 10.37
C VAL A 132 -14.78 -15.87 9.71
N ILE A 133 -13.78 -16.29 8.94
CA ILE A 133 -13.68 -17.63 8.36
C ILE A 133 -12.42 -18.25 8.92
N LEU A 134 -12.59 -19.24 9.78
CA LEU A 134 -11.51 -20.04 10.31
C LEU A 134 -11.18 -21.14 9.30
N MET A 135 -9.94 -21.11 8.83
CA MET A 135 -9.40 -22.11 7.92
C MET A 135 -8.51 -23.08 8.69
N GLU A 136 -8.64 -24.36 8.40
CA GLU A 136 -7.74 -25.41 8.87
C GLU A 136 -7.09 -26.12 7.68
N SER A 137 -5.99 -26.82 7.94
CA SER A 137 -5.25 -27.56 6.90
C SER A 137 -4.52 -28.78 7.48
N ASP A 138 -4.54 -29.88 6.72
CA ASP A 138 -3.73 -31.07 7.01
C ASP A 138 -2.36 -31.05 6.30
N GLY A 139 -2.05 -29.96 5.59
CA GLY A 139 -0.85 -29.80 4.77
C GLY A 139 -1.01 -30.25 3.32
N GLU A 140 -2.10 -30.94 2.97
CA GLU A 140 -2.45 -31.31 1.58
C GLU A 140 -3.71 -30.59 1.10
N HIS A 141 -4.70 -30.43 1.97
CA HIS A 141 -5.98 -29.78 1.71
C HIS A 141 -6.31 -28.78 2.81
N GLY A 142 -6.86 -27.63 2.42
CA GLY A 142 -7.45 -26.66 3.34
C GLY A 142 -8.97 -26.74 3.33
N TRP A 143 -9.60 -26.55 4.50
CA TRP A 143 -11.05 -26.48 4.62
C TRP A 143 -11.47 -25.35 5.55
N VAL A 144 -12.75 -24.96 5.44
CA VAL A 144 -13.37 -24.03 6.40
C VAL A 144 -13.80 -24.85 7.60
N GLU A 145 -13.13 -24.66 8.73
CA GLU A 145 -13.50 -25.28 10.00
C GLU A 145 -14.72 -24.58 10.59
N GLN A 146 -14.73 -23.24 10.53
CA GLN A 146 -15.83 -22.45 11.06
C GLN A 146 -16.01 -21.13 10.33
N SER A 147 -17.24 -20.62 10.29
CA SER A 147 -17.52 -19.26 9.87
C SER A 147 -18.63 -18.63 10.70
N GLY A 148 -18.56 -17.31 10.90
CA GLY A 148 -19.56 -16.58 11.69
C GLY A 148 -19.12 -15.16 12.00
N TYR A 149 -19.95 -14.47 12.79
CA TYR A 149 -19.63 -13.14 13.29
C TYR A 149 -18.62 -13.25 14.45
N PRO A 150 -17.71 -12.27 14.64
CA PRO A 150 -16.83 -12.29 15.82
C PRO A 150 -17.57 -12.25 17.16
N SER A 151 -18.84 -11.83 17.16
CA SER A 151 -19.70 -11.83 18.34
C SER A 151 -20.21 -13.22 18.73
N ASP A 152 -20.20 -14.18 17.81
CA ASP A 152 -20.76 -15.52 18.04
C ASP A 152 -19.88 -16.30 19.02
N ASP A 153 -20.49 -16.94 20.01
CA ASP A 153 -19.77 -17.68 21.05
C ASP A 153 -18.85 -18.75 20.47
N LYS A 154 -19.28 -19.39 19.37
CA LYS A 154 -18.47 -20.38 18.66
C LYS A 154 -17.19 -19.76 18.11
N ILE A 155 -17.22 -18.52 17.62
CA ILE A 155 -16.05 -17.85 17.03
C ILE A 155 -15.14 -17.31 18.14
N LYS A 156 -15.72 -16.71 19.19
CA LYS A 156 -14.97 -16.20 20.34
C LYS A 156 -14.14 -17.26 21.05
N ASN A 157 -14.63 -18.49 21.13
CA ASN A 157 -13.91 -19.57 21.81
C ASN A 157 -12.70 -20.08 21.01
N THR A 158 -12.52 -19.62 19.77
CA THR A 158 -11.48 -20.09 18.85
C THR A 158 -10.43 -19.02 18.51
N LEU A 159 -10.72 -17.74 18.80
CA LEU A 159 -9.81 -16.59 18.63
C LEU A 159 -9.02 -16.31 19.91
#